data_AF-A0A7X6UUV7-F1
#
_entry.id   AF-A0A7X6UUV7-F1
#
_cell.length_a   1.000
_cell.length_b   1.000
_cell.length_c   1.000
_cell.angle_alpha   90.00
_cell.angle_beta   90.00
_cell.angle_gamma   90.00
#
_symmetry.space_group_name_H-M   'P 1'
#
loop_
_entity.id
_entity.type
_entity.pdbx_description
1 polymer ?
#
loop_
_entity_poly.entity_id
_entity_poly.type
_entity_poly.pdbx_seq_one_letter_code
_entity_poly.pdbx_strand_id
1 'polypeptide(L)'
;FPDRRRGAWLALAAALLVAGLGLQQRTHLVAVTDYKGLARFLRPFAERIISEDGILLCEYSRLAAPFEHFFGIPTLGLDNERQDDYTAAELAWQEIMRQDPQRAAFFITPFHQPVSDLFSFELLHKDCYQGAKLLQARRSLPTRIGTHRLPLRLYRMQLTPESAGLAPTGLQYDQLDAGNMGLRGFANIRRETAAFDSWYSALSLAVLAPLPDLVSARLSLSMQNAPYLALKQLLVSAPDELAAPTQPDSTNFMARWARARAQILVPPELGAGYLVLLLKTPRLPTAETKQVRFSWSAADLMQWQPPVDKWQWLVVPLPAAASGQWLSLACEPAWDPQLSGYPADLGVLIGMISFWPAAEL
;
A
#
# COMPACT_ATOMS: atom_id res chain seq x y z
N PHE A 1 52.80 13.63 42.75
CA PHE A 1 52.06 14.18 41.59
C PHE A 1 50.59 14.46 41.94
N PRO A 2 50.29 15.63 42.53
CA PRO A 2 48.92 16.04 42.87
C PRO A 2 48.05 16.39 41.65
N ASP A 3 48.65 16.73 40.49
CA ASP A 3 47.92 17.18 39.31
C ASP A 3 47.09 16.10 38.61
N ARG A 4 47.48 14.82 38.71
CA ARG A 4 46.72 13.71 38.11
C ARG A 4 45.37 13.48 38.79
N ARG A 5 45.27 13.74 40.10
CA ARG A 5 44.00 13.60 40.84
C ARG A 5 43.02 14.70 40.47
N ARG A 6 43.49 15.95 40.31
CA ARG A 6 42.64 17.06 39.87
C ARG A 6 42.12 16.86 38.44
N GLY A 7 42.97 16.40 37.53
CA GLY A 7 42.57 16.05 36.16
C GLY A 7 41.52 14.94 36.10
N ALA A 8 41.63 13.92 36.94
CA ALA A 8 40.65 12.82 37.00
C ALA A 8 39.27 13.29 37.49
N TRP A 9 39.21 14.15 38.51
CA TRP A 9 37.96 14.71 39.00
C TRP A 9 37.29 15.64 37.99
N LEU A 10 38.07 16.45 37.27
CA LEU A 10 37.55 17.31 36.19
C LEU A 10 37.01 16.47 35.02
N ALA A 11 37.69 15.40 34.63
CA ALA A 11 37.22 14.49 33.60
C ALA A 11 35.93 13.78 33.99
N LEU A 12 35.82 13.32 35.24
CA LEU A 12 34.59 12.71 35.76
C LEU A 12 33.43 13.71 35.80
N ALA A 13 33.67 14.93 36.28
CA ALA A 13 32.66 15.98 36.30
C ALA A 13 32.18 16.35 34.90
N ALA A 14 33.10 16.47 33.93
CA ALA A 14 32.76 16.71 32.53
C ALA A 14 31.94 15.54 31.93
N ALA A 15 32.33 14.28 32.22
CA ALA A 15 31.59 13.10 31.77
C ALA A 15 30.17 13.04 32.33
N LEU A 16 30.00 13.33 33.63
CA LEU A 16 28.69 13.39 34.28
C LEU A 16 27.82 14.54 33.72
N LEU A 17 28.42 15.69 33.43
CA LEU A 17 27.72 16.83 32.85
C LEU A 17 27.27 16.54 31.41
N VAL A 18 28.11 15.89 30.60
CA VAL A 18 27.74 15.40 29.26
C VAL A 18 26.64 14.34 29.34
N ALA A 19 26.73 13.41 30.29
CA ALA A 19 25.70 12.40 30.51
C ALA A 19 24.36 13.03 30.96
N GLY A 20 24.40 14.00 31.87
CA GLY A 20 23.23 14.73 32.36
C GLY A 20 22.54 15.55 31.28
N LEU A 21 23.31 16.33 30.50
CA LEU A 21 22.79 17.07 29.34
C LEU A 21 22.20 16.13 28.29
N GLY A 22 22.88 15.00 28.02
CA GLY A 22 22.37 13.96 27.14
C GLY A 22 21.05 13.36 27.63
N LEU A 23 20.91 13.14 28.94
CA LEU A 23 19.68 12.61 29.55
C LEU A 23 18.53 13.63 29.50
N GLN A 24 18.80 14.90 29.80
CA GLN A 24 17.80 15.97 29.76
C GLN A 24 17.27 16.22 28.34
N GLN A 25 18.17 16.22 27.34
CA GLN A 25 17.77 16.33 25.94
C GLN A 25 16.95 15.10 25.51
N ARG A 26 17.27 13.90 26.01
CA ARG A 26 16.48 12.68 25.76
C ARG A 26 15.10 12.75 26.38
N THR A 27 14.96 13.16 27.64
CA THR A 27 13.66 13.28 28.30
C THR A 27 12.82 14.36 27.64
N HIS A 28 13.42 15.46 27.19
CA HIS A 28 12.72 16.50 26.42
C HIS A 28 12.25 15.97 25.06
N LEU A 29 13.10 15.29 24.30
CA LEU A 29 12.72 14.71 23.01
C LEU A 29 11.60 13.67 23.16
N VAL A 30 11.68 12.78 24.14
CA VAL A 30 10.64 11.78 24.44
C VAL A 30 9.35 12.43 24.95
N ALA A 31 9.43 13.49 25.75
CA ALA A 31 8.27 14.22 26.25
C ALA A 31 7.57 15.06 25.17
N VAL A 32 8.33 15.56 24.17
CA VAL A 32 7.81 16.37 23.05
C VAL A 32 7.32 15.51 21.89
N THR A 33 7.83 14.28 21.74
CA THR A 33 7.31 13.33 20.75
C THR A 33 6.12 12.61 21.35
N ASP A 34 4.96 13.14 21.02
CA ASP A 34 3.78 13.09 21.86
C ASP A 34 3.08 11.71 21.85
N TYR A 35 3.49 10.82 22.75
CA TYR A 35 2.73 9.61 23.07
C TYR A 35 1.32 9.94 23.58
N LYS A 36 1.10 11.09 24.24
CA LYS A 36 -0.22 11.50 24.73
C LYS A 36 -1.13 11.92 23.57
N GLY A 37 -0.59 12.61 22.58
CA GLY A 37 -1.28 13.00 21.35
C GLY A 37 -1.72 11.78 20.54
N LEU A 38 -0.82 10.81 20.33
CA LEU A 38 -1.16 9.57 19.63
C LEU A 38 -2.20 8.76 20.42
N ALA A 39 -2.03 8.58 21.74
CA ALA A 39 -3.01 7.86 22.56
C ALA A 39 -4.39 8.55 22.56
N ARG A 40 -4.43 9.89 22.61
CA ARG A 40 -5.69 10.64 22.48
C ARG A 40 -6.33 10.42 21.10
N PHE A 41 -5.53 10.40 20.04
CA PHE A 41 -6.01 10.12 18.69
C PHE A 41 -6.54 8.69 18.52
N LEU A 42 -5.91 7.69 19.15
CA LEU A 42 -6.34 6.30 19.04
C LEU A 42 -7.58 5.98 19.89
N ARG A 43 -7.92 6.82 20.88
CA ARG A 43 -9.00 6.57 21.82
C ARG A 43 -10.37 6.34 21.16
N PRO A 44 -10.85 7.16 20.20
CA PRO A 44 -12.14 6.92 19.56
C PRO A 44 -12.20 5.57 18.80
N PHE A 45 -11.06 5.12 18.26
CA PHE A 45 -10.95 3.81 17.63
C PHE A 45 -11.03 2.69 18.66
N ALA A 46 -10.33 2.83 19.79
CA ALA A 46 -10.33 1.85 20.87
C ALA A 46 -11.70 1.71 21.53
N GLU A 47 -12.40 2.82 21.78
CA GLU A 47 -13.74 2.84 22.39
C GLU A 47 -14.75 2.02 21.57
N ARG A 48 -14.68 2.10 20.23
CA ARG A 48 -15.50 1.26 19.33
C ARG A 48 -15.24 -0.23 19.56
N ILE A 49 -13.99 -0.63 19.58
CA ILE A 49 -13.59 -2.04 19.73
C ILE A 49 -13.98 -2.56 21.12
N ILE A 50 -13.72 -1.78 22.17
CA ILE A 50 -14.04 -2.15 23.56
C ILE A 50 -15.54 -2.31 23.77
N SER A 51 -16.36 -1.45 23.15
CA SER A 51 -17.82 -1.50 23.31
C SER A 51 -18.45 -2.82 22.85
N GLU A 52 -17.73 -3.60 22.05
CA GLU A 52 -18.16 -4.89 21.51
C GLU A 52 -17.28 -6.06 21.96
N ASP A 53 -16.45 -5.88 23.00
CA ASP A 53 -15.47 -6.88 23.49
C ASP A 53 -14.57 -7.46 22.36
N GLY A 54 -14.16 -6.56 21.45
CA GLY A 54 -13.57 -6.93 20.19
C GLY A 54 -12.10 -7.36 20.25
N ILE A 55 -11.69 -8.09 19.21
CA ILE A 55 -10.28 -8.36 18.87
C ILE A 55 -9.85 -7.58 17.64
N LEU A 56 -8.56 -7.27 17.55
CA LEU A 56 -8.05 -6.36 16.52
C LEU A 56 -6.91 -6.98 15.69
N LEU A 57 -7.09 -7.04 14.38
CA LEU A 57 -6.03 -7.25 13.41
C LEU A 57 -5.47 -5.88 12.98
N CYS A 58 -4.20 -5.61 13.30
CA CYS A 58 -3.52 -4.35 12.97
C CYS A 58 -2.58 -4.53 11.79
N GLU A 59 -2.85 -3.90 10.65
CA GLU A 59 -1.95 -4.00 9.50
C GLU A 59 -0.60 -3.31 9.71
N TYR A 60 -0.55 -2.34 10.63
CA TYR A 60 0.67 -1.63 11.00
C TYR A 60 1.06 -1.98 12.43
N SER A 61 2.01 -2.90 12.57
CA SER A 61 2.50 -3.43 13.87
C SER A 61 2.82 -2.35 14.91
N ARG A 62 3.32 -1.18 14.48
CA ARG A 62 3.62 -0.05 15.38
C ARG A 62 2.39 0.54 16.08
N LEU A 63 1.18 0.28 15.57
CA LEU A 63 -0.08 0.67 16.21
C LEU A 63 -0.65 -0.43 17.13
N ALA A 64 -0.27 -1.69 16.93
CA ALA A 64 -0.76 -2.80 17.75
C ALA A 64 -0.40 -2.61 19.23
N ALA A 65 0.85 -2.25 19.52
CA ALA A 65 1.32 -2.08 20.90
C ALA A 65 0.55 -1.01 21.70
N PRO A 66 0.27 0.20 21.17
CA PRO A 66 -0.66 1.13 21.81
C PRO A 66 -2.06 0.57 22.08
N PHE A 67 -2.64 -0.19 21.14
CA PHE A 67 -3.97 -0.79 21.33
C PHE A 67 -4.00 -1.81 22.47
N GLU A 68 -2.98 -2.66 22.53
CA GLU A 68 -2.86 -3.67 23.57
C GLU A 68 -2.52 -3.06 24.93
N HIS A 69 -1.49 -2.22 25.00
CA HIS A 69 -0.96 -1.75 26.29
C HIS A 69 -1.72 -0.59 26.92
N PHE A 70 -2.35 0.30 26.13
CA PHE A 70 -3.08 1.44 26.68
C PHE A 70 -4.58 1.20 26.80
N PHE A 71 -5.13 0.33 25.95
CA PHE A 71 -6.58 0.10 25.89
C PHE A 71 -6.99 -1.34 26.22
N GLY A 72 -6.03 -2.26 26.39
CA GLY A 72 -6.31 -3.65 26.79
C GLY A 72 -6.98 -4.48 25.70
N ILE A 73 -6.89 -4.05 24.43
CA ILE A 73 -7.50 -4.75 23.31
C ILE A 73 -6.57 -5.88 22.87
N PRO A 74 -7.04 -7.14 22.78
CA PRO A 74 -6.23 -8.22 22.22
C PRO A 74 -5.95 -7.95 20.74
N THR A 75 -4.68 -7.92 20.37
CA THR A 75 -4.25 -7.53 19.03
C THR A 75 -3.37 -8.58 18.36
N LEU A 76 -3.52 -8.72 17.04
CA LEU A 76 -2.54 -9.35 16.18
C LEU A 76 -1.96 -8.27 15.25
N GLY A 77 -0.67 -7.98 15.39
CA GLY A 77 0.04 -7.05 14.52
C GLY A 77 0.61 -7.75 13.29
N LEU A 78 0.29 -7.23 12.10
CA LEU A 78 0.97 -7.57 10.86
C LEU A 78 2.18 -6.66 10.69
N ASP A 79 3.30 -7.24 10.26
CA ASP A 79 4.52 -6.51 10.01
C ASP A 79 4.63 -6.11 8.55
N ASN A 80 4.07 -4.96 8.23
CA ASN A 80 4.14 -4.35 6.90
C ASN A 80 5.57 -3.94 6.50
N GLU A 81 6.54 -3.86 7.43
CA GLU A 81 7.94 -3.56 7.08
C GLU A 81 8.64 -4.78 6.48
N ARG A 82 8.21 -6.00 6.83
CA ARG A 82 8.71 -7.25 6.26
C ARG A 82 8.12 -7.56 4.89
N GLN A 83 6.97 -6.94 4.58
CA GLN A 83 6.29 -7.04 3.27
C GLN A 83 5.96 -8.49 2.90
N ASP A 84 5.69 -9.30 3.92
CA ASP A 84 5.38 -10.72 3.77
C ASP A 84 4.01 -10.91 3.12
N ASP A 85 3.82 -12.09 2.52
CA ASP A 85 2.52 -12.57 2.09
C ASP A 85 1.62 -12.79 3.32
N TYR A 86 0.50 -12.08 3.38
CA TYR A 86 -0.42 -12.13 4.52
C TYR A 86 -1.28 -13.39 4.55
N THR A 87 -1.23 -14.25 3.53
CA THR A 87 -2.09 -15.45 3.41
C THR A 87 -2.10 -16.30 4.68
N ALA A 88 -0.93 -16.58 5.27
CA ALA A 88 -0.86 -17.39 6.50
C ALA A 88 -1.52 -16.70 7.70
N ALA A 89 -1.38 -15.37 7.80
CA ALA A 89 -1.99 -14.58 8.87
C ALA A 89 -3.51 -14.46 8.67
N GLU A 90 -3.97 -14.28 7.43
CA GLU A 90 -5.40 -14.27 7.10
C GLU A 90 -6.06 -15.61 7.41
N LEU A 91 -5.44 -16.74 7.03
CA LEU A 91 -5.97 -18.07 7.35
C LEU A 91 -6.04 -18.32 8.86
N ALA A 92 -5.01 -17.92 9.61
CA ALA A 92 -5.02 -18.02 11.08
C ALA A 92 -6.11 -17.13 11.70
N TRP A 93 -6.28 -15.91 11.18
CA TRP A 93 -7.30 -14.98 11.67
C TRP A 93 -8.72 -15.45 11.38
N GLN A 94 -8.94 -16.02 10.18
CA GLN A 94 -10.20 -16.67 9.83
C GLN A 94 -10.55 -17.78 10.82
N GLU A 95 -9.58 -18.61 11.19
CA GLU A 95 -9.80 -19.69 12.15
C GLU A 95 -10.14 -19.15 13.55
N ILE A 96 -9.47 -18.08 14.00
CA ILE A 96 -9.81 -17.40 15.26
C ILE A 96 -11.26 -16.89 15.24
N MET A 97 -11.70 -16.26 14.15
CA MET A 97 -13.08 -15.77 13.99
C MET A 97 -14.10 -16.92 13.96
N ARG A 98 -13.74 -18.11 13.45
CA ARG A 98 -14.61 -19.29 13.47
C ARG A 98 -14.75 -19.90 14.85
N GLN A 99 -13.68 -19.87 15.65
CA GLN A 99 -13.67 -20.47 16.99
C GLN A 99 -14.51 -19.68 17.99
N ASP A 100 -14.64 -18.37 17.81
CA ASP A 100 -15.48 -17.51 18.64
C ASP A 100 -16.34 -16.54 17.80
N PRO A 101 -17.44 -17.02 17.18
CA PRO A 101 -18.26 -16.22 16.29
C PRO A 101 -19.02 -15.07 16.98
N GLN A 102 -19.15 -15.12 18.30
CA GLN A 102 -19.83 -14.08 19.08
C GLN A 102 -18.92 -12.88 19.32
N ARG A 103 -17.61 -13.08 19.21
CA ARG A 103 -16.62 -12.05 19.44
C ARG A 103 -16.43 -11.19 18.19
N ALA A 104 -16.62 -9.89 18.34
CA ALA A 104 -16.45 -8.95 17.24
C ALA A 104 -14.97 -8.88 16.81
N ALA A 105 -14.74 -8.98 15.50
CA ALA A 105 -13.40 -8.86 14.91
C ALA A 105 -13.28 -7.54 14.14
N PHE A 106 -12.13 -6.89 14.28
CA PHE A 106 -11.85 -5.59 13.69
C PHE A 106 -10.54 -5.62 12.91
N PHE A 107 -10.47 -4.81 11.85
CA PHE A 107 -9.25 -4.56 11.10
C PHE A 107 -8.93 -3.07 11.13
N ILE A 108 -7.67 -2.73 11.35
CA ILE A 108 -7.24 -1.33 11.32
C ILE A 108 -6.02 -1.16 10.44
N THR A 109 -6.07 -0.16 9.56
CA THR A 109 -5.00 0.13 8.61
C THR A 109 -4.82 1.62 8.36
N PRO A 110 -3.57 2.10 8.27
CA PRO A 110 -3.27 3.43 7.76
C PRO A 110 -3.11 3.47 6.22
N PHE A 111 -3.30 2.34 5.54
CA PHE A 111 -2.96 2.16 4.14
C PHE A 111 -4.17 2.36 3.22
N HIS A 112 -4.24 1.62 2.12
CA HIS A 112 -5.40 1.58 1.24
C HIS A 112 -6.59 0.84 1.88
N GLN A 113 -7.75 0.90 1.23
CA GLN A 113 -8.92 0.13 1.66
C GLN A 113 -8.65 -1.36 1.49
N PRO A 114 -8.83 -2.18 2.54
CA PRO A 114 -8.51 -3.60 2.48
C PRO A 114 -9.46 -4.36 1.54
N VAL A 115 -8.92 -5.37 0.88
CA VAL A 115 -9.69 -6.36 0.11
C VAL A 115 -9.18 -7.75 0.50
N SER A 116 -10.09 -8.70 0.72
CA SER A 116 -9.76 -10.09 1.05
C SER A 116 -10.80 -11.03 0.45
N ASP A 117 -10.37 -12.23 0.09
CA ASP A 117 -11.23 -13.33 -0.33
C ASP A 117 -11.84 -14.08 0.88
N LEU A 118 -11.32 -13.82 2.08
CA LEU A 118 -11.74 -14.47 3.33
C LEU A 118 -12.62 -13.57 4.21
N PHE A 119 -12.53 -12.25 4.03
CA PHE A 119 -13.20 -11.26 4.89
C PHE A 119 -13.95 -10.19 4.11
N SER A 120 -15.07 -9.73 4.67
CA SER A 120 -15.69 -8.47 4.31
C SER A 120 -15.35 -7.38 5.33
N PHE A 121 -15.29 -6.13 4.86
CA PHE A 121 -14.86 -4.98 5.65
C PHE A 121 -15.91 -3.87 5.62
N GLU A 122 -16.54 -3.59 6.75
CA GLU A 122 -17.45 -2.45 6.93
C GLU A 122 -16.69 -1.30 7.60
N LEU A 123 -16.55 -0.15 6.92
CA LEU A 123 -15.86 1.01 7.49
C LEU A 123 -16.67 1.61 8.65
N LEU A 124 -16.11 1.59 9.85
CA LEU A 124 -16.75 2.14 11.06
C LEU A 124 -16.24 3.53 11.42
N HIS A 125 -14.95 3.78 11.22
CA HIS A 125 -14.33 5.04 11.61
C HIS A 125 -13.11 5.36 10.75
N LYS A 126 -12.92 6.64 10.44
CA LYS A 126 -11.77 7.17 9.71
C LYS A 126 -11.38 8.51 10.32
N ASP A 127 -10.10 8.66 10.61
CA ASP A 127 -9.52 9.92 11.08
C ASP A 127 -8.05 10.03 10.64
N CYS A 128 -7.43 11.19 10.84
CA CYS A 128 -6.06 11.46 10.44
C CYS A 128 -5.29 12.20 11.53
N TYR A 129 -4.31 11.53 12.14
CA TYR A 129 -3.42 12.16 13.08
C TYR A 129 -2.45 13.09 12.38
N GLN A 130 -2.29 14.29 12.93
CA GLN A 130 -1.26 15.25 12.54
C GLN A 130 -0.50 15.68 13.79
N GLY A 131 0.80 15.39 13.85
CA GLY A 131 1.58 15.76 15.01
C GLY A 131 3.09 15.60 14.83
N ALA A 132 3.81 15.92 15.89
CA ALA A 132 5.26 15.82 15.94
C ALA A 132 5.70 14.34 15.99
N LYS A 133 6.65 13.96 15.12
CA LYS A 133 7.28 12.63 15.13
C LYS A 133 8.78 12.77 15.25
N LEU A 134 9.35 11.96 16.13
CA LEU A 134 10.79 11.76 16.20
C LEU A 134 11.23 11.07 14.91
N LEU A 135 12.06 11.72 14.10
CA LEU A 135 12.58 11.09 12.89
C LEU A 135 13.61 10.03 13.29
N GLN A 136 13.29 8.75 13.06
CA GLN A 136 14.20 7.64 13.32
C GLN A 136 15.55 7.88 12.63
N ALA A 137 16.64 7.74 13.37
CA ALA A 137 17.99 7.73 12.85
C ALA A 137 18.58 6.33 13.08
N ARG A 138 18.87 5.60 12.00
CA ARG A 138 19.30 4.18 12.07
C ARG A 138 20.69 3.98 12.70
N ARG A 139 21.52 5.04 12.74
CA ARG A 139 22.92 4.98 13.20
C ARG A 139 23.30 6.09 14.19
N SER A 140 22.34 6.89 14.61
CA SER A 140 22.58 7.98 15.55
C SER A 140 21.33 8.21 16.40
N LEU A 141 21.46 9.00 17.44
CA LEU A 141 20.28 9.49 18.14
C LEU A 141 19.47 10.39 17.19
N PRO A 142 18.13 10.30 17.22
CA PRO A 142 17.28 11.25 16.52
C PRO A 142 17.53 12.68 16.99
N THR A 143 17.84 13.58 16.05
CA THR A 143 18.11 15.00 16.34
C THR A 143 17.05 15.93 15.79
N ARG A 144 16.03 15.39 15.10
CA ARG A 144 15.03 16.18 14.38
C ARG A 144 13.62 15.70 14.70
N ILE A 145 12.75 16.68 14.91
CA ILE A 145 11.31 16.50 14.98
C ILE A 145 10.76 16.86 13.61
N GLY A 146 10.06 15.91 12.99
CA GLY A 146 9.30 16.15 11.77
C GLY A 146 7.81 16.23 12.08
N THR A 147 7.03 16.63 11.09
CA THR A 147 5.57 16.48 11.12
C THR A 147 5.23 15.11 10.54
N HIS A 148 4.35 14.37 11.22
CA HIS A 148 3.82 13.11 10.74
C HIS A 148 2.32 13.21 10.56
N ARG A 149 1.88 12.83 9.37
CA ARG A 149 0.49 12.58 9.05
C ARG A 149 0.28 11.07 9.01
N LEU A 150 -0.72 10.59 9.75
CA LEU A 150 -1.11 9.18 9.80
C LEU A 150 -2.62 9.09 9.59
N PRO A 151 -3.10 8.86 8.36
CA PRO A 151 -4.48 8.43 8.17
C PRO A 151 -4.69 7.09 8.85
N LEU A 152 -5.88 6.84 9.39
CA LEU A 152 -6.22 5.58 10.03
C LEU A 152 -7.69 5.26 9.77
N ARG A 153 -7.97 4.03 9.35
CA ARG A 153 -9.32 3.52 9.09
C ARG A 153 -9.53 2.25 9.90
N LEU A 154 -10.67 2.17 10.57
CA LEU A 154 -11.13 1.01 11.32
C LEU A 154 -12.33 0.39 10.63
N TYR A 155 -12.23 -0.90 10.41
CA TYR A 155 -13.24 -1.72 9.77
C TYR A 155 -13.75 -2.77 10.74
N ARG A 156 -15.06 -3.05 10.71
CA ARG A 156 -15.63 -4.28 11.23
C ARG A 156 -15.33 -5.39 10.23
N MET A 157 -14.79 -6.51 10.69
CA MET A 157 -14.56 -7.68 9.88
C MET A 157 -15.70 -8.68 10.04
N GLN A 158 -16.10 -9.30 8.94
CA GLN A 158 -16.91 -10.50 8.97
C GLN A 158 -16.27 -11.55 8.08
N LEU A 159 -16.49 -12.83 8.38
CA LEU A 159 -16.12 -13.88 7.44
C LEU A 159 -16.98 -13.72 6.20
N THR A 160 -16.37 -13.69 5.03
CA THR A 160 -17.12 -13.70 3.77
C THR A 160 -17.94 -15.00 3.72
N PRO A 161 -19.28 -14.94 3.72
CA PRO A 161 -20.10 -16.13 3.52
C PRO A 161 -19.74 -16.74 2.16
N GLU A 162 -19.75 -18.07 2.06
CA GLU A 162 -19.52 -18.79 0.79
C GLU A 162 -20.46 -18.34 -0.36
N SER A 163 -21.49 -17.55 -0.04
CA SER A 163 -22.56 -17.10 -0.93
C SER A 163 -22.89 -15.59 -0.89
N ALA A 164 -22.08 -14.72 -0.27
CA ALA A 164 -22.46 -13.30 -0.13
C ALA A 164 -22.21 -12.45 -1.39
N GLY A 165 -23.31 -11.87 -1.87
CA GLY A 165 -23.32 -10.74 -2.81
C GLY A 165 -22.96 -9.40 -2.15
N LEU A 166 -22.82 -8.40 -3.02
CA LEU A 166 -21.92 -7.25 -2.93
C LEU A 166 -22.53 -5.98 -2.32
N ALA A 167 -21.73 -5.21 -1.54
CA ALA A 167 -21.65 -3.73 -1.51
C ALA A 167 -20.57 -3.27 -0.49
N PRO A 168 -19.92 -2.08 -0.62
CA PRO A 168 -20.23 -0.95 -1.49
C PRO A 168 -19.16 -0.59 -2.55
N THR A 169 -19.63 0.19 -3.52
CA THR A 169 -18.97 0.71 -4.72
C THR A 169 -17.80 1.66 -4.48
N GLY A 170 -16.80 1.58 -5.39
CA GLY A 170 -15.73 2.57 -5.54
C GLY A 170 -14.42 2.20 -4.83
N LEU A 171 -13.81 1.06 -5.17
CA LEU A 171 -12.49 0.68 -4.67
C LEU A 171 -11.39 1.30 -5.53
N GLN A 172 -10.79 2.38 -5.02
CA GLN A 172 -9.60 2.99 -5.58
C GLN A 172 -8.38 2.66 -4.69
N TYR A 173 -7.32 2.07 -5.27
CA TYR A 173 -6.00 2.01 -4.64
C TYR A 173 -5.16 3.18 -5.16
N ASP A 174 -5.53 4.40 -4.78
CA ASP A 174 -4.95 5.62 -5.37
C ASP A 174 -3.42 5.69 -5.28
N GLN A 175 -2.81 5.00 -4.30
CA GLN A 175 -1.36 4.77 -4.25
C GLN A 175 -1.04 3.40 -3.65
N LEU A 176 -0.11 2.67 -4.28
CA LEU A 176 0.49 1.50 -3.65
C LEU A 176 1.39 1.94 -2.51
N ASP A 177 1.01 1.58 -1.29
CA ASP A 177 1.73 1.86 -0.06
C ASP A 177 2.21 0.56 0.60
N ALA A 178 2.47 0.60 1.91
CA ALA A 178 3.01 -0.54 2.63
C ALA A 178 1.97 -1.61 2.99
N GLY A 179 0.68 -1.36 2.77
CA GLY A 179 -0.36 -2.36 2.99
C GLY A 179 -0.22 -3.53 2.02
N ASN A 180 -0.62 -4.72 2.46
CA ASN A 180 -0.63 -5.95 1.65
C ASN A 180 -1.99 -6.64 1.62
N MET A 181 -2.99 -6.15 2.36
CA MET A 181 -4.34 -6.74 2.32
C MET A 181 -4.94 -6.61 0.90
N GLY A 182 -5.06 -7.74 0.18
CA GLY A 182 -5.50 -7.79 -1.22
C GLY A 182 -4.36 -7.83 -2.25
N LEU A 183 -3.10 -7.92 -1.80
CA LEU A 183 -1.91 -7.95 -2.65
C LEU A 183 -0.99 -9.12 -2.26
N ARG A 184 -0.52 -9.91 -3.24
CA ARG A 184 0.45 -10.99 -3.03
C ARG A 184 1.66 -10.85 -3.96
N GLY A 185 2.84 -11.25 -3.49
CA GLY A 185 4.06 -11.24 -4.32
C GLY A 185 4.61 -9.85 -4.67
N PHE A 186 4.15 -8.80 -3.99
CA PHE A 186 4.68 -7.44 -4.12
C PHE A 186 5.83 -7.21 -3.13
N ALA A 187 6.87 -6.50 -3.54
CA ALA A 187 8.03 -6.23 -2.70
C ALA A 187 8.60 -4.83 -2.88
N ASN A 188 9.49 -4.45 -1.97
CA ASN A 188 10.39 -3.30 -2.04
C ASN A 188 9.66 -2.01 -2.41
N ILE A 189 9.14 -1.31 -1.40
CA ILE A 189 8.62 0.04 -1.61
C ILE A 189 9.78 0.97 -1.97
N ARG A 190 9.64 1.66 -3.08
CA ARG A 190 10.61 2.63 -3.59
C ARG A 190 9.93 3.96 -3.82
N ARG A 191 10.60 5.04 -3.43
CA ARG A 191 10.19 6.38 -3.87
C ARG A 191 10.67 6.57 -5.31
N GLU A 192 9.73 6.77 -6.21
CA GLU A 192 9.99 7.02 -7.61
C GLU A 192 9.59 8.44 -7.96
N THR A 193 10.34 9.02 -8.88
CA THR A 193 10.02 10.29 -9.50
C THR A 193 9.51 9.98 -10.90
N ALA A 194 8.27 10.33 -11.20
CA ALA A 194 7.88 10.40 -12.60
C ALA A 194 8.21 11.79 -13.12
N ALA A 195 9.06 11.84 -14.15
CA ALA A 195 9.07 12.94 -15.08
C ALA A 195 7.80 12.83 -15.95
N PHE A 196 6.66 13.19 -15.38
CA PHE A 196 5.48 13.46 -16.16
C PHE A 196 5.60 14.91 -16.66
N ASP A 197 5.83 15.13 -17.96
CA ASP A 197 5.79 16.49 -18.54
C ASP A 197 4.42 17.16 -18.32
N SER A 198 3.42 16.34 -18.05
CA SER A 198 2.16 16.60 -17.36
C SER A 198 1.53 15.22 -17.12
N TRP A 199 0.76 15.04 -16.04
CA TRP A 199 0.07 13.77 -15.79
C TRP A 199 -0.84 13.35 -16.98
N TYR A 200 -1.25 14.31 -17.81
CA TYR A 200 -1.97 14.15 -19.08
C TYR A 200 -1.12 13.70 -20.27
N SER A 201 0.16 14.11 -20.36
CA SER A 201 1.03 13.83 -21.51
C SER A 201 1.55 12.38 -21.58
N ALA A 202 1.42 11.63 -20.47
CA ALA A 202 1.79 10.21 -20.40
C ALA A 202 0.66 9.25 -20.80
N LEU A 203 -0.46 9.74 -21.36
CA LEU A 203 -1.50 8.90 -21.95
C LEU A 203 -1.04 8.26 -23.27
N SER A 204 0.07 7.51 -23.24
CA SER A 204 0.18 6.29 -24.03
C SER A 204 -0.76 5.27 -23.40
N LEU A 205 -2.06 5.49 -23.54
CA LEU A 205 -3.11 4.62 -23.04
C LEU A 205 -3.06 3.33 -23.84
N ALA A 206 -2.44 2.29 -23.28
CA ALA A 206 -2.64 0.94 -23.76
C ALA A 206 -4.01 0.48 -23.23
N VAL A 207 -5.07 0.76 -23.98
CA VAL A 207 -6.37 0.11 -23.73
C VAL A 207 -6.33 -1.23 -24.43
N LEU A 208 -6.37 -2.27 -23.61
CA LEU A 208 -6.15 -3.62 -24.05
C LEU A 208 -7.50 -4.36 -24.13
N ALA A 209 -8.15 -4.40 -25.29
CA ALA A 209 -9.45 -5.08 -25.45
C ALA A 209 -9.33 -6.61 -25.29
N PRO A 210 -10.31 -7.31 -24.66
CA PRO A 210 -10.34 -8.77 -24.64
C PRO A 210 -10.79 -9.27 -26.02
N LEU A 211 -10.09 -10.26 -26.57
CA LEU A 211 -10.43 -10.83 -27.88
C LEU A 211 -10.84 -12.29 -27.75
N PRO A 212 -12.08 -12.62 -28.18
CA PRO A 212 -12.17 -13.57 -29.30
C PRO A 212 -12.67 -13.00 -30.65
N ASP A 213 -13.49 -11.94 -30.70
CA ASP A 213 -14.24 -11.63 -31.95
C ASP A 213 -13.90 -10.34 -32.73
N LEU A 214 -12.99 -9.50 -32.24
CA LEU A 214 -12.51 -8.28 -32.92
C LEU A 214 -11.08 -8.44 -33.46
N VAL A 215 -10.94 -9.36 -34.41
CA VAL A 215 -9.79 -9.51 -35.30
C VAL A 215 -9.09 -8.15 -35.54
N SER A 216 -7.84 -8.05 -35.11
CA SER A 216 -6.84 -7.14 -35.69
C SER A 216 -6.98 -5.62 -35.50
N ALA A 217 -7.61 -5.13 -34.43
CA ALA A 217 -7.46 -3.72 -34.07
C ALA A 217 -6.35 -3.55 -33.02
N ARG A 218 -5.12 -3.28 -33.47
CA ARG A 218 -4.22 -2.40 -32.69
C ARG A 218 -4.99 -1.09 -32.53
N LEU A 219 -5.72 -0.92 -31.43
CA LEU A 219 -6.31 0.36 -31.06
C LEU A 219 -5.16 1.30 -30.69
N SER A 220 -4.53 1.84 -31.73
CA SER A 220 -3.98 3.19 -31.65
C SER A 220 -5.20 4.06 -31.43
N LEU A 221 -5.54 4.33 -30.17
CA LEU A 221 -6.64 5.22 -29.82
C LEU A 221 -6.27 6.61 -30.33
N SER A 222 -6.69 6.88 -31.56
CA SER A 222 -6.77 8.22 -32.13
C SER A 222 -7.68 9.07 -31.25
N MET A 223 -7.39 10.37 -31.15
CA MET A 223 -8.12 11.39 -30.39
C MET A 223 -9.63 11.52 -30.70
N GLN A 224 -10.20 10.64 -31.51
CA GLN A 224 -11.56 10.69 -32.03
C GLN A 224 -12.47 9.57 -31.48
N ASN A 225 -11.97 8.62 -30.70
CA ASN A 225 -12.79 7.53 -30.16
C ASN A 225 -13.48 7.92 -28.84
N ALA A 226 -14.81 7.77 -28.79
CA ALA A 226 -15.68 8.06 -27.64
C ALA A 226 -15.21 7.46 -26.30
N PRO A 227 -14.75 6.19 -26.19
CA PRO A 227 -14.27 5.66 -24.92
C PRO A 227 -12.93 6.27 -24.46
N TYR A 228 -12.05 6.71 -25.37
CA TYR A 228 -10.84 7.47 -25.01
C TYR A 228 -11.19 8.90 -24.57
N LEU A 229 -12.16 9.53 -25.23
CA LEU A 229 -12.68 10.85 -24.84
C LEU A 229 -13.38 10.79 -23.48
N ALA A 230 -14.15 9.73 -23.20
CA ALA A 230 -14.79 9.48 -21.91
C ALA A 230 -13.74 9.19 -20.83
N LEU A 231 -12.76 8.31 -21.06
CA LEU A 231 -11.67 8.06 -20.10
C LEU A 231 -10.80 9.29 -19.86
N LYS A 232 -10.49 10.05 -20.92
CA LYS A 232 -9.75 11.30 -20.84
C LYS A 232 -10.57 12.36 -20.11
N GLN A 233 -11.88 12.48 -20.39
CA GLN A 233 -12.77 13.38 -19.67
C GLN A 233 -12.87 12.97 -18.20
N LEU A 234 -13.09 11.70 -17.89
CA LEU A 234 -13.18 11.18 -16.51
C LEU A 234 -11.89 11.42 -15.72
N LEU A 235 -10.74 11.20 -16.35
CA LEU A 235 -9.44 11.57 -15.80
C LEU A 235 -9.39 13.09 -15.56
N VAL A 236 -9.69 13.91 -16.58
CA VAL A 236 -9.70 15.40 -16.53
C VAL A 236 -10.69 15.97 -15.51
N SER A 237 -11.83 15.32 -15.29
CA SER A 237 -12.95 15.75 -14.46
C SER A 237 -13.03 15.01 -13.13
N ALA A 238 -12.02 14.22 -12.79
CA ALA A 238 -11.92 13.63 -11.48
C ALA A 238 -11.88 14.75 -10.43
N PRO A 239 -12.58 14.58 -9.28
CA PRO A 239 -12.79 15.64 -8.30
C PRO A 239 -11.47 16.26 -7.84
N ASP A 240 -11.49 17.52 -7.38
CA ASP A 240 -10.34 18.30 -6.90
C ASP A 240 -9.45 17.60 -5.84
N GLU A 241 -9.83 16.42 -5.32
CA GLU A 241 -8.96 15.55 -4.52
C GLU A 241 -7.89 14.80 -5.35
N LEU A 242 -8.08 14.71 -6.67
CA LEU A 242 -7.06 14.36 -7.68
C LEU A 242 -6.32 15.58 -8.22
N ALA A 243 -6.65 16.80 -7.76
CA ALA A 243 -5.91 18.00 -8.13
C ALA A 243 -4.46 17.86 -7.67
N ALA A 244 -3.58 18.06 -8.65
CA ALA A 244 -2.14 18.03 -8.48
C ALA A 244 -1.70 18.79 -7.21
N PRO A 245 -0.64 18.33 -6.50
CA PRO A 245 0.14 19.28 -5.72
C PRO A 245 0.53 20.42 -6.67
N THR A 246 0.20 21.64 -6.30
CA THR A 246 0.22 22.86 -7.12
C THR A 246 1.63 23.33 -7.52
N GLN A 247 2.61 22.42 -7.61
CA GLN A 247 3.96 22.71 -8.08
C GLN A 247 4.44 21.63 -9.08
N PRO A 248 5.07 22.04 -10.20
CA PRO A 248 5.65 21.13 -11.20
C PRO A 248 7.00 20.54 -10.75
N ASP A 249 7.23 20.43 -9.45
CA ASP A 249 8.37 19.72 -8.90
C ASP A 249 8.00 18.24 -8.85
N SER A 250 8.27 17.54 -9.94
CA SER A 250 8.46 16.08 -10.01
C SER A 250 7.69 15.30 -8.93
N THR A 251 6.42 14.97 -9.18
CA THR A 251 5.58 14.28 -8.18
C THR A 251 6.23 12.95 -7.82
N ASN A 252 6.91 12.95 -6.67
CA ASN A 252 7.43 11.74 -6.08
C ASN A 252 6.23 10.92 -5.60
N PHE A 253 6.14 9.68 -6.02
CA PHE A 253 5.15 8.73 -5.53
C PHE A 253 5.85 7.46 -5.04
N MET A 254 5.09 6.63 -4.35
CA MET A 254 5.56 5.34 -3.87
C MET A 254 5.22 4.29 -4.92
N ALA A 255 6.22 3.51 -5.33
CA ALA A 255 6.07 2.41 -6.25
C ALA A 255 6.55 1.12 -5.60
N ARG A 256 6.06 -0.02 -6.09
CA ARG A 256 6.45 -1.34 -5.62
C ARG A 256 6.85 -2.22 -6.79
N TRP A 257 7.77 -3.13 -6.53
CA TRP A 257 8.06 -4.20 -7.48
C TRP A 257 6.97 -5.25 -7.44
N ALA A 258 6.27 -5.41 -8.55
CA ALA A 258 5.57 -6.66 -8.84
C ALA A 258 6.61 -7.68 -9.33
N ARG A 259 6.79 -8.76 -8.56
CA ARG A 259 7.76 -9.83 -8.88
C ARG A 259 7.26 -10.73 -10.02
N ALA A 260 7.98 -11.83 -10.27
CA ALA A 260 7.63 -12.87 -11.25
C ALA A 260 6.15 -13.23 -11.33
N ARG A 261 5.49 -13.30 -10.17
CA ARG A 261 4.08 -13.63 -9.99
C ARG A 261 3.55 -12.79 -8.84
N ALA A 262 3.14 -11.56 -9.14
CA ALA A 262 2.34 -10.77 -8.22
C ALA A 262 0.86 -11.09 -8.43
N GLN A 263 0.04 -10.95 -7.40
CA GLN A 263 -1.39 -11.13 -7.51
C GLN A 263 -2.12 -9.96 -6.88
N ILE A 264 -3.18 -9.52 -7.55
CA ILE A 264 -4.04 -8.45 -7.08
C ILE A 264 -5.44 -9.05 -6.97
N LEU A 265 -6.05 -8.95 -5.80
CA LEU A 265 -7.43 -9.37 -5.63
C LEU A 265 -8.35 -8.35 -6.29
N VAL A 266 -9.12 -8.79 -7.29
CA VAL A 266 -10.15 -7.96 -7.89
C VAL A 266 -11.27 -7.81 -6.86
N PRO A 267 -11.70 -6.58 -6.54
CA PRO A 267 -12.80 -6.35 -5.62
C PRO A 267 -14.02 -7.19 -6.00
N PRO A 268 -14.62 -7.94 -5.07
CA PRO A 268 -15.83 -8.68 -5.36
C PRO A 268 -16.94 -7.75 -5.87
N GLU A 269 -17.01 -6.51 -5.39
CA GLU A 269 -18.05 -5.52 -5.71
C GLU A 269 -17.92 -4.88 -7.10
N LEU A 270 -16.82 -5.12 -7.81
CA LEU A 270 -16.56 -4.45 -9.09
C LEU A 270 -17.58 -4.83 -10.17
N GLY A 271 -18.05 -6.09 -10.17
CA GLY A 271 -18.77 -6.65 -11.31
C GLY A 271 -17.89 -6.62 -12.56
N ALA A 272 -18.45 -6.13 -13.68
CA ALA A 272 -17.66 -5.84 -14.87
C ALA A 272 -17.04 -4.43 -14.74
N GLY A 273 -15.80 -4.26 -15.19
CA GLY A 273 -15.11 -3.00 -15.07
C GLY A 273 -13.75 -2.99 -15.73
N TYR A 274 -12.85 -2.18 -15.19
CA TYR A 274 -11.50 -1.99 -15.69
C TYR A 274 -10.52 -1.93 -14.53
N LEU A 275 -9.38 -2.60 -14.70
CA LEU A 275 -8.19 -2.39 -13.91
C LEU A 275 -7.31 -1.36 -14.60
N VAL A 276 -6.97 -0.30 -13.88
CA VAL A 276 -6.05 0.75 -14.33
C VAL A 276 -4.76 0.63 -13.53
N LEU A 277 -3.64 0.45 -14.22
CA LEU A 277 -2.31 0.32 -13.63
C LEU A 277 -1.40 1.45 -14.10
N LEU A 278 -0.69 2.09 -13.18
CA LEU A 278 0.47 2.91 -13.51
C LEU A 278 1.72 2.06 -13.33
N LEU A 279 2.49 1.87 -14.40
CA LEU A 279 3.63 0.97 -14.35
C LEU A 279 4.85 1.47 -15.11
N LYS A 280 6.03 0.99 -14.71
CA LYS A 280 7.32 1.25 -15.37
C LYS A 280 8.13 -0.03 -15.45
N THR A 281 8.66 -0.29 -16.63
CA THR A 281 9.55 -1.44 -16.85
C THR A 281 10.99 -0.95 -16.86
N PRO A 282 11.85 -1.37 -15.91
CA PRO A 282 13.22 -0.89 -15.85
C PRO A 282 14.04 -1.45 -17.01
N ARG A 283 15.02 -0.66 -17.48
CA ARG A 283 16.07 -1.13 -18.38
C ARG A 283 16.96 -2.12 -17.65
N LEU A 284 17.00 -3.34 -18.16
CA LEU A 284 18.00 -4.31 -17.73
C LEU A 284 19.33 -4.06 -18.45
N PRO A 285 20.44 -4.50 -17.84
CA PRO A 285 21.76 -4.46 -18.48
C PRO A 285 21.82 -5.28 -19.78
N THR A 286 20.98 -6.30 -19.92
CA THR A 286 20.87 -7.16 -21.12
C THR A 286 19.65 -6.76 -21.94
N ALA A 287 19.80 -6.72 -23.27
CA ALA A 287 18.81 -6.19 -24.23
C ALA A 287 17.57 -7.09 -24.43
N GLU A 288 17.21 -7.92 -23.46
CA GLU A 288 16.05 -8.80 -23.57
C GLU A 288 14.75 -8.00 -23.46
N THR A 289 13.87 -8.17 -24.45
CA THR A 289 12.54 -7.59 -24.47
C THR A 289 11.70 -8.23 -23.36
N LYS A 290 11.28 -7.44 -22.37
CA LYS A 290 10.41 -7.92 -21.30
C LYS A 290 8.96 -7.96 -21.74
N GLN A 291 8.27 -9.04 -21.39
CA GLN A 291 6.84 -9.17 -21.59
C GLN A 291 6.14 -9.21 -20.24
N VAL A 292 5.09 -8.42 -20.10
CA VAL A 292 4.17 -8.48 -18.96
C VAL A 292 2.99 -9.32 -19.40
N ARG A 293 2.70 -10.38 -18.65
CA ARG A 293 1.56 -11.27 -18.89
C ARG A 293 0.55 -11.10 -17.77
N PHE A 294 -0.71 -11.02 -18.15
CA PHE A 294 -1.84 -11.06 -17.24
C PHE A 294 -2.57 -12.37 -17.43
N SER A 295 -2.79 -13.07 -16.33
CA SER A 295 -3.56 -14.30 -16.31
C SER A 295 -4.60 -14.27 -15.20
N TRP A 296 -5.74 -14.87 -15.50
CA TRP A 296 -6.79 -15.13 -14.53
C TRP A 296 -7.03 -16.65 -14.55
N SER A 297 -7.13 -17.26 -13.37
CA SER A 297 -7.51 -18.67 -13.20
C SER A 297 -6.82 -19.66 -14.17
N ALA A 298 -5.50 -19.49 -14.35
CA ALA A 298 -4.58 -20.28 -15.19
C ALA A 298 -4.65 -20.07 -16.71
N ALA A 299 -5.57 -19.25 -17.23
CA ALA A 299 -5.55 -18.81 -18.62
C ALA A 299 -4.70 -17.54 -18.77
N ASP A 300 -3.62 -17.60 -19.55
CA ASP A 300 -2.87 -16.41 -20.01
C ASP A 300 -3.80 -15.57 -20.88
N LEU A 301 -4.53 -14.64 -20.26
CA LEU A 301 -5.53 -13.82 -20.93
C LEU A 301 -4.88 -12.78 -21.84
N MET A 302 -3.67 -12.31 -21.49
CA MET A 302 -3.08 -11.17 -22.18
C MET A 302 -1.57 -11.06 -22.06
N GLN A 303 -0.93 -10.66 -23.16
CA GLN A 303 0.49 -10.33 -23.21
C GLN A 303 0.67 -8.88 -23.65
N TRP A 304 1.52 -8.14 -22.95
CA TRP A 304 1.81 -6.75 -23.24
C TRP A 304 3.30 -6.44 -23.10
N GLN A 305 3.82 -5.63 -24.02
CA GLN A 305 5.21 -5.21 -24.04
C GLN A 305 5.31 -3.70 -23.75
N PRO A 306 5.54 -3.30 -22.50
CA PRO A 306 5.76 -1.90 -22.15
C PRO A 306 7.10 -1.40 -22.72
N PRO A 307 7.18 -0.12 -23.13
CA PRO A 307 8.45 0.52 -23.40
C PRO A 307 9.29 0.62 -22.12
N VAL A 308 10.59 0.48 -22.32
CA VAL A 308 11.59 0.46 -21.26
C VAL A 308 11.81 1.87 -20.71
N ASP A 309 12.01 1.95 -19.38
CA ASP A 309 12.31 3.15 -18.59
C ASP A 309 11.26 4.27 -18.67
N LYS A 310 10.04 3.97 -19.12
CA LYS A 310 8.94 4.95 -19.17
C LYS A 310 7.78 4.50 -18.28
N TRP A 311 7.20 5.47 -17.59
CA TRP A 311 5.92 5.29 -16.88
C TRP A 311 4.78 5.26 -17.90
N GLN A 312 3.86 4.31 -17.75
CA GLN A 312 2.71 4.13 -18.63
C GLN A 312 1.46 3.73 -17.86
N TRP A 313 0.34 4.21 -18.37
CA TRP A 313 -0.98 3.74 -17.98
C TRP A 313 -1.38 2.53 -18.81
N LEU A 314 -1.76 1.47 -18.11
CA LEU A 314 -2.35 0.28 -18.70
C LEU A 314 -3.79 0.15 -18.21
N VAL A 315 -4.72 -0.04 -19.14
CA VAL A 315 -6.13 -0.29 -18.83
C VAL A 315 -6.50 -1.68 -19.31
N VAL A 316 -6.85 -2.54 -18.36
CA VAL A 316 -7.23 -3.93 -18.58
C VAL A 316 -8.72 -4.08 -18.30
N PRO A 317 -9.56 -4.43 -19.28
CA PRO A 317 -10.96 -4.72 -19.07
C PRO A 317 -11.11 -6.00 -18.26
N LEU A 318 -11.99 -5.95 -17.27
CA LEU A 318 -12.29 -7.04 -16.37
C LEU A 318 -13.72 -7.53 -16.61
N PRO A 319 -13.91 -8.79 -17.02
CA PRO A 319 -15.25 -9.36 -17.12
C PRO A 319 -15.87 -9.48 -15.72
N ALA A 320 -17.21 -9.52 -15.64
CA ALA A 320 -17.91 -9.67 -14.37
C ALA A 320 -17.43 -10.87 -13.55
N ALA A 321 -17.08 -11.96 -14.22
CA ALA A 321 -16.61 -13.18 -13.59
C ALA A 321 -15.22 -13.03 -12.91
N ALA A 322 -14.44 -11.98 -13.22
CA ALA A 322 -13.17 -11.70 -12.57
C ALA A 322 -13.33 -11.10 -11.16
N SER A 323 -14.53 -10.62 -10.80
CA SER A 323 -14.80 -10.07 -9.47
C SER A 323 -14.56 -11.10 -8.37
N GLY A 324 -13.85 -10.70 -7.31
CA GLY A 324 -13.51 -11.57 -6.18
C GLY A 324 -12.42 -12.60 -6.50
N GLN A 325 -11.76 -12.49 -7.66
CA GLN A 325 -10.72 -13.41 -8.08
C GLN A 325 -9.34 -12.78 -8.01
N TRP A 326 -8.33 -13.62 -7.77
CA TRP A 326 -6.94 -13.20 -7.84
C TRP A 326 -6.50 -13.07 -9.30
N LEU A 327 -6.22 -11.85 -9.73
CA LEU A 327 -5.57 -11.57 -10.99
C LEU A 327 -4.06 -11.76 -10.81
N SER A 328 -3.47 -12.65 -11.62
CA SER A 328 -2.03 -12.88 -11.61
C SER A 328 -1.35 -11.98 -12.63
N LEU A 329 -0.39 -11.20 -12.15
CA LEU A 329 0.54 -10.43 -12.94
C LEU A 329 1.87 -11.19 -13.00
N ALA A 330 2.18 -11.71 -14.19
CA ALA A 330 3.44 -12.37 -14.47
C ALA A 330 4.35 -11.47 -15.30
N CYS A 331 5.64 -11.49 -15.00
CA CYS A 331 6.66 -10.82 -15.82
C CYS A 331 7.56 -11.88 -16.43
N GLU A 332 7.89 -11.75 -17.70
CA GLU A 332 8.85 -12.59 -18.39
C GLU A 332 10.09 -11.78 -18.83
N PRO A 333 11.30 -12.22 -18.45
CA PRO A 333 11.59 -13.43 -17.67
C PRO A 333 11.12 -13.33 -16.22
N ALA A 334 10.59 -14.43 -15.70
CA ALA A 334 10.17 -14.54 -14.30
C ALA A 334 11.41 -14.54 -13.40
N TRP A 335 11.35 -13.76 -12.31
CA TRP A 335 12.30 -13.88 -11.20
C TRP A 335 12.37 -15.33 -10.71
N ASP A 336 13.57 -15.91 -10.73
CA ASP A 336 13.90 -17.16 -10.05
C ASP A 336 14.71 -16.83 -8.78
N PRO A 337 14.12 -16.97 -7.57
CA PRO A 337 14.84 -16.74 -6.31
C PRO A 337 16.09 -17.61 -6.14
N GLN A 338 16.17 -18.74 -6.85
CA GLN A 338 17.20 -19.76 -6.63
C GLN A 338 18.49 -19.48 -7.42
N LEU A 339 18.49 -18.52 -8.34
CA LEU A 339 19.65 -18.18 -9.16
C LEU A 339 20.48 -17.05 -8.52
N SER A 340 21.73 -17.35 -8.14
CA SER A 340 22.65 -16.36 -7.57
C SER A 340 22.98 -15.25 -8.59
N GLY A 341 22.95 -13.98 -8.16
CA GLY A 341 23.28 -12.83 -9.01
C GLY A 341 22.07 -12.16 -9.67
N TYR A 342 20.85 -12.64 -9.42
CA TYR A 342 19.63 -11.99 -9.90
C TYR A 342 19.36 -10.67 -9.14
N PRO A 343 19.12 -9.53 -9.83
CA PRO A 343 18.80 -8.26 -9.19
C PRO A 343 17.56 -8.34 -8.30
N ALA A 344 17.59 -7.66 -7.14
CA ALA A 344 16.43 -7.51 -6.25
C ALA A 344 15.26 -6.72 -6.87
N ASP A 345 15.43 -6.24 -8.10
CA ASP A 345 14.61 -5.29 -8.85
C ASP A 345 14.10 -5.89 -10.18
N LEU A 346 14.02 -7.22 -10.30
CA LEU A 346 13.46 -7.89 -11.48
C LEU A 346 11.94 -7.98 -11.40
N GLY A 347 11.26 -7.24 -12.28
CA GLY A 347 9.82 -7.20 -12.40
C GLY A 347 9.36 -5.94 -13.12
N VAL A 348 8.16 -5.49 -12.78
CA VAL A 348 7.60 -4.20 -13.19
C VAL A 348 7.40 -3.35 -11.92
N LEU A 349 7.77 -2.08 -12.00
CA LEU A 349 7.42 -1.11 -10.96
C LEU A 349 5.96 -0.72 -11.15
N ILE A 350 5.14 -0.89 -10.13
CA ILE A 350 3.75 -0.43 -10.11
C ILE A 350 3.65 0.74 -9.16
N GLY A 351 3.18 1.88 -9.66
CA GLY A 351 2.91 3.09 -8.88
C GLY A 351 1.49 3.17 -8.35
N MET A 352 0.54 2.63 -9.10
CA MET A 352 -0.89 2.75 -8.80
C MET A 352 -1.65 1.54 -9.32
N ILE A 353 -2.70 1.17 -8.60
CA ILE A 353 -3.68 0.17 -8.97
C ILE A 353 -5.06 0.81 -8.79
N SER A 354 -5.96 0.71 -9.75
CA SER A 354 -7.31 1.26 -9.56
C SER A 354 -8.32 0.40 -10.27
N PHE A 355 -9.50 0.25 -9.67
CA PHE A 355 -10.60 -0.51 -10.24
C PHE A 355 -11.77 0.42 -10.54
N TRP A 356 -12.19 0.48 -11.79
CA TRP A 356 -13.26 1.35 -12.27
C TRP A 356 -14.44 0.51 -12.74
N PRO A 357 -15.63 0.64 -12.13
CA PRO A 357 -16.83 -0.05 -12.60
C PRO A 357 -17.16 0.33 -14.05
N ALA A 358 -17.69 -0.62 -14.83
CA ALA A 358 -18.06 -0.36 -16.22
C ALA A 358 -19.18 0.69 -16.36
N ALA A 359 -20.01 0.86 -15.33
CA ALA A 359 -21.09 1.84 -15.30
C ALA A 359 -20.61 3.29 -15.06
N GLU A 360 -19.36 3.47 -14.60
CA GLU A 360 -18.76 4.79 -14.35
C GLU A 360 -18.02 5.35 -15.57
N LEU A 361 -18.00 4.61 -16.70
CA LEU A 361 -17.38 4.98 -17.98
C LEU A 361 -18.40 5.02 -19.10
#